data_AF-L5MFI0-F1
#
_entry.id   AF-L5MFI0-F1
#
_cell.length_a   1.000
_cell.length_b   1.000
_cell.length_c   1.000
_cell.angle_alpha   90.00
_cell.angle_beta   90.00
_cell.angle_gamma   90.00
#
_symmetry.space_group_name_H-M   'P 1'
#
loop_
_entity.id
_entity.type
_entity.pdbx_description
1 polymer ?
#
loop_
_entity_poly.entity_id
_entity_poly.type
_entity_poly.pdbx_seq_one_letter_code
_entity_poly.pdbx_strand_id
1 'polypeptide(L)'
;MEWPSGGVRVEDEKSFMRRNPGTFTVRIRARTFSPNLVGHWSAPQRFVCDPDAGALSHVWLSSSLMALATLLSVGIAVFLCKRYSVLKTLFSPIPHLKDPIGDSLHEKMFTWEAGQPTQEECPLTELQVLRET
;
A
#
# COMPACT_ATOMS: atom_id res chain seq x y z
N MET A 1 52.65 -25.02 25.49
CA MET A 1 51.27 -24.58 25.78
C MET A 1 51.06 -23.25 25.07
N GLU A 2 50.54 -23.31 23.84
CA GLU A 2 50.23 -22.11 23.07
C GLU A 2 49.01 -21.40 23.65
N TRP A 3 49.17 -20.10 23.90
CA TRP A 3 48.06 -19.24 24.24
C TRP A 3 47.32 -18.87 22.96
N PRO A 4 45.99 -18.96 22.91
CA PRO A 4 45.26 -18.31 21.83
C PRO A 4 45.58 -16.81 21.88
N SER A 5 45.99 -16.27 20.74
CA SER A 5 46.37 -14.87 20.57
C SER A 5 45.28 -13.97 21.16
N GLY A 6 45.60 -13.25 22.25
CA GLY A 6 44.66 -12.35 22.93
C GLY A 6 44.13 -12.79 24.31
N GLY A 7 44.72 -13.80 24.95
CA GLY A 7 44.36 -14.17 26.32
C GLY A 7 44.75 -13.08 27.35
N VAL A 8 43.83 -12.77 28.27
CA VAL A 8 44.07 -11.85 29.40
C VAL A 8 44.10 -12.65 30.70
N ARG A 9 45.07 -12.36 31.57
CA ARG A 9 45.10 -12.88 32.94
C ARG A 9 44.53 -11.82 33.87
N VAL A 10 43.63 -12.25 34.74
CA VAL A 10 43.02 -11.43 35.79
C VAL A 10 43.37 -12.10 37.11
N GLU A 11 43.91 -11.34 38.06
CA GLU A 11 44.35 -11.84 39.36
C GLU A 11 43.48 -11.21 40.45
N ASP A 12 42.92 -12.04 41.33
CA ASP A 12 42.07 -11.68 42.48
C ASP A 12 40.81 -10.83 42.20
N GLU A 13 40.49 -10.58 40.92
CA GLU A 13 39.26 -9.90 40.51
C GLU A 13 38.24 -10.89 39.92
N LYS A 14 36.95 -10.64 40.18
CA LYS A 14 35.83 -11.45 39.67
C LYS A 14 35.22 -10.87 38.39
N SER A 15 35.71 -9.74 37.91
CA SER A 15 35.18 -9.03 36.76
C SER A 15 36.31 -8.61 35.81
N PHE A 16 35.98 -8.53 34.53
CA PHE A 16 36.88 -8.04 33.50
C PHE A 16 36.08 -7.22 32.50
N MET A 17 36.50 -5.97 32.26
CA MET A 17 35.81 -5.08 31.32
C MET A 17 36.61 -4.96 30.01
N ARG A 18 35.97 -5.31 28.90
CA ARG A 18 36.54 -5.16 27.56
C ARG A 18 35.89 -3.99 26.84
N ARG A 19 36.71 -3.06 26.32
CA ARG A 19 36.23 -1.93 25.50
C ARG A 19 36.00 -2.36 24.05
N ASN A 20 34.96 -1.81 23.42
CA ASN A 20 34.53 -2.09 22.04
C ASN A 20 34.60 -3.57 21.64
N PRO A 21 33.81 -4.45 22.29
CA PRO A 21 34.02 -5.88 22.15
C PRO A 21 33.50 -6.48 20.83
N GLY A 22 32.64 -5.76 20.09
CA GLY A 22 32.00 -6.28 18.88
C GLY A 22 31.32 -7.63 19.12
N THR A 23 31.45 -8.56 18.18
CA THR A 23 31.06 -9.96 18.37
C THR A 23 32.25 -10.79 18.80
N PHE A 24 32.15 -11.49 19.94
CA PHE A 24 33.25 -12.28 20.48
C PHE A 24 32.77 -13.52 21.23
N THR A 25 33.68 -14.48 21.37
CA THR A 25 33.47 -15.71 22.13
C THR A 25 34.52 -15.79 23.24
N VAL A 26 34.07 -16.04 24.48
CA VAL A 26 34.92 -16.11 25.67
C VAL A 26 34.95 -17.52 26.22
N ARG A 27 36.11 -17.90 26.75
CA ARG A 27 36.29 -19.05 27.63
C ARG A 27 37.09 -18.60 28.85
N ILE A 28 36.74 -19.10 30.02
CA ILE A 28 37.44 -18.78 31.28
C ILE A 28 38.00 -20.06 31.90
N ARG A 29 39.12 -19.96 32.61
CA ARG A 29 39.63 -21.03 33.47
C ARG A 29 40.26 -20.40 34.71
N ALA A 30 40.14 -21.06 35.84
CA ALA A 30 40.81 -20.65 37.07
C ALA A 30 42.22 -21.28 37.13
N ARG A 31 43.16 -20.52 37.68
CA ARG A 31 44.48 -21.03 38.06
C ARG A 31 44.69 -20.76 39.54
N THR A 32 45.05 -21.78 40.28
CA THR A 32 45.31 -21.66 41.72
C THR A 32 46.76 -21.24 41.95
N PHE A 33 47.10 -20.82 43.17
CA PHE A 33 48.46 -20.44 43.58
C PHE A 33 49.53 -21.49 43.22
N SER A 34 49.15 -22.78 43.28
CA SER A 34 50.00 -23.87 42.81
C SER A 34 50.06 -23.91 41.28
N PRO A 35 51.25 -23.79 40.65
CA PRO A 35 51.38 -23.66 39.20
C PRO A 35 50.86 -24.86 38.41
N ASN A 36 50.75 -26.02 39.07
CA ASN A 36 50.31 -27.30 38.51
C ASN A 36 48.79 -27.54 38.61
N LEU A 37 48.06 -26.74 39.39
CA LEU A 37 46.59 -26.83 39.47
C LEU A 37 45.97 -25.77 38.57
N VAL A 38 45.67 -26.17 37.33
CA VAL A 38 44.93 -25.37 36.36
C VAL A 38 43.58 -26.02 36.13
N GLY A 39 42.50 -25.25 36.33
CA GLY A 39 41.15 -25.71 36.05
C GLY A 39 40.91 -25.89 34.56
N HIS A 40 39.90 -26.69 34.23
CA HIS A 40 39.44 -26.84 32.85
C HIS A 40 38.87 -25.52 32.32
N TRP A 41 38.98 -25.33 31.01
CA TRP A 41 38.29 -24.24 30.33
C TRP A 41 36.77 -24.42 30.43
N SER A 42 36.07 -23.31 30.65
CA SER A 42 34.62 -23.27 30.54
C SER A 42 34.14 -23.59 29.13
N ALA A 43 32.84 -23.86 29.03
CA ALA A 43 32.13 -23.83 27.76
C ALA A 43 32.29 -22.44 27.10
N PRO A 44 32.39 -22.38 25.77
CA PRO A 44 32.45 -21.13 25.03
C PRO A 44 31.13 -20.37 25.19
N GLN A 45 31.22 -19.10 25.58
CA GLN A 45 30.09 -18.18 25.64
C GLN A 45 30.24 -17.11 24.57
N ARG A 46 29.22 -16.95 23.73
CA ARG A 46 29.21 -15.97 22.65
C ARG A 46 28.44 -14.73 23.11
N PHE A 47 29.07 -13.57 22.92
CA PHE A 47 28.48 -12.27 23.17
C PHE A 47 28.44 -11.48 21.86
N VAL A 48 27.27 -10.95 21.54
CA VAL A 48 27.05 -10.12 20.35
C VAL A 48 26.74 -8.72 20.86
N CYS A 49 27.68 -7.80 20.70
CA CYS A 49 27.55 -6.40 21.15
C CYS A 49 27.42 -5.43 19.97
N ASP A 50 26.83 -5.89 18.86
CA ASP A 50 26.63 -5.08 17.65
C ASP A 50 25.21 -4.49 17.62
N PRO A 51 25.03 -3.18 17.90
CA PRO A 51 23.73 -2.52 17.82
C PRO A 51 23.24 -2.32 16.38
N ASP A 52 24.14 -2.35 15.40
CA ASP A 52 23.87 -1.91 14.02
C ASP A 52 23.44 -3.08 13.11
N ALA A 53 23.79 -4.31 13.48
CA ALA A 53 23.38 -5.53 12.77
C ALA A 53 21.86 -5.65 12.63
N GLY A 54 21.10 -5.21 13.65
CA GLY A 54 19.64 -5.15 13.61
C GLY A 54 19.12 -3.88 12.92
N ALA A 55 19.73 -2.73 13.19
CA ALA A 55 19.23 -1.43 12.73
C ALA A 55 19.22 -1.30 11.19
N LEU A 56 20.31 -1.71 10.52
CA LEU A 56 20.37 -1.71 9.04
C LEU A 56 19.32 -2.64 8.42
N SER A 57 19.07 -3.79 9.04
CA SER A 57 18.04 -4.73 8.60
C SER A 57 16.63 -4.15 8.73
N HIS A 58 16.35 -3.43 9.83
CA HIS A 58 15.07 -2.78 10.05
C HIS A 58 14.83 -1.59 9.12
N VAL A 59 15.86 -0.80 8.82
CA VAL A 59 15.77 0.33 7.87
C VAL A 59 15.51 -0.18 6.44
N TRP A 60 16.19 -1.24 6.01
CA TRP A 60 15.96 -1.83 4.69
C TRP A 60 14.56 -2.46 4.57
N LEU A 61 14.12 -3.21 5.58
CA LEU A 61 12.78 -3.80 5.62
C LEU A 61 11.68 -2.74 5.62
N SER A 62 11.81 -1.70 6.45
CA SER A 62 10.84 -0.60 6.52
C SER A 62 10.77 0.17 5.20
N SER A 63 11.91 0.49 4.58
CA SER A 63 11.96 1.12 3.26
C SER A 63 11.25 0.27 2.20
N SER A 64 11.53 -1.04 2.17
CA SER A 64 10.89 -1.97 1.23
C SER A 64 9.38 -2.08 1.46
N LEU A 65 8.92 -2.12 2.71
CA LEU A 65 7.49 -2.16 3.05
C LEU A 65 6.76 -0.89 2.59
N MET A 66 7.38 0.28 2.77
CA MET A 66 6.81 1.56 2.33
C MET A 66 6.73 1.65 0.79
N ALA A 67 7.76 1.18 0.09
CA ALA A 67 7.74 1.11 -1.37
C ALA A 67 6.64 0.15 -1.88
N LEU A 68 6.47 -1.01 -1.25
CA LEU A 68 5.42 -1.94 -1.63
C LEU A 68 4.02 -1.39 -1.34
N ALA A 69 3.82 -0.77 -0.18
CA ALA A 69 2.55 -0.16 0.20
C ALA A 69 2.12 0.94 -0.77
N THR A 70 3.05 1.78 -1.21
CA THR A 70 2.79 2.85 -2.20
C THR A 70 2.48 2.30 -3.59
N LEU A 71 3.21 1.27 -4.05
CA LEU A 71 2.89 0.59 -5.31
C LEU A 71 1.49 -0.03 -5.30
N LEU A 72 1.12 -0.69 -4.20
CA LEU A 72 -0.20 -1.29 -4.04
C LEU A 72 -1.31 -0.25 -4.00
N SER A 73 -1.12 0.86 -3.28
CA SER A 73 -2.14 1.91 -3.19
C SER A 73 -2.40 2.57 -4.55
N VAL A 74 -1.34 2.86 -5.32
CA VAL A 74 -1.46 3.38 -6.69
C VAL A 74 -2.13 2.36 -7.61
N GLY A 75 -1.73 1.08 -7.54
CA GLY A 75 -2.33 0.01 -8.34
C GLY A 75 -3.84 -0.14 -8.10
N ILE A 76 -4.25 -0.14 -6.83
CA ILE A 76 -5.66 -0.20 -6.44
C ILE A 76 -6.40 1.05 -6.93
N ALA A 77 -5.84 2.24 -6.75
CA ALA A 77 -6.46 3.48 -7.21
C ALA A 77 -6.68 3.46 -8.74
N VAL A 78 -5.68 3.06 -9.52
CA VAL A 78 -5.80 2.96 -10.99
C VAL A 78 -6.85 1.93 -11.39
N PHE A 79 -6.88 0.76 -10.73
CA PHE A 79 -7.86 -0.28 -11.01
C PHE A 79 -9.29 0.19 -10.72
N LEU A 80 -9.51 0.83 -9.58
CA LEU A 80 -10.79 1.42 -9.21
C LEU A 80 -11.17 2.53 -10.20
N CYS A 81 -10.30 3.49 -10.49
CA CYS A 81 -10.57 4.57 -11.44
C CYS A 81 -10.96 4.03 -12.82
N LYS A 82 -10.30 2.98 -13.33
CA LYS A 82 -10.68 2.33 -14.58
C LYS A 82 -12.04 1.65 -14.48
N ARG A 83 -12.29 0.87 -13.43
CA ARG A 83 -13.59 0.21 -13.21
C ARG A 83 -14.72 1.22 -13.11
N TYR A 84 -14.57 2.29 -12.34
CA TYR A 84 -15.55 3.37 -12.20
C TYR A 84 -15.76 4.14 -13.50
N SER A 85 -14.69 4.44 -14.24
CA SER A 85 -14.80 5.11 -15.54
C SER A 85 -15.59 4.25 -16.53
N VAL A 86 -15.29 2.95 -16.63
CA VAL A 86 -16.01 2.01 -17.48
C VAL A 86 -17.48 1.90 -17.06
N LEU A 87 -17.76 1.84 -15.75
CA LEU A 87 -19.13 1.82 -15.25
C LEU A 87 -19.89 3.11 -15.60
N LYS A 88 -19.23 4.27 -15.50
CA LYS A 88 -19.78 5.57 -15.89
C LYS A 88 -20.00 5.69 -17.40
N THR A 89 -19.16 5.04 -18.22
CA THR A 89 -19.37 4.97 -19.66
C THR A 89 -20.57 4.09 -20.02
N LEU A 90 -20.73 2.95 -19.33
CA LEU A 90 -21.88 2.05 -19.53
C LEU A 90 -23.20 2.63 -19.01
N PHE A 91 -23.15 3.37 -17.89
CA PHE A 91 -24.29 4.10 -17.33
C PHE A 91 -24.00 5.59 -17.40
N SER A 92 -24.07 6.15 -18.61
CA SER A 92 -24.02 7.60 -18.79
C SER A 92 -25.08 8.24 -17.89
N PRO A 93 -24.76 9.35 -17.20
CA PRO A 93 -25.73 10.04 -16.35
C PRO A 93 -27.01 10.25 -17.14
N ILE A 94 -28.14 9.74 -16.63
CA ILE A 94 -29.44 9.86 -17.29
C ILE A 94 -29.64 11.35 -17.58
N PRO A 95 -29.74 11.77 -18.86
CA PRO A 95 -29.88 13.18 -19.19
C PRO A 95 -31.15 13.69 -18.50
N HIS A 96 -30.99 14.73 -17.68
CA HIS A 96 -32.11 15.40 -17.05
C HIS A 96 -33.01 15.94 -18.16
N LEU A 97 -34.19 15.33 -18.31
CA LEU A 97 -35.25 15.84 -19.16
C LEU A 97 -35.54 17.25 -18.67
N LYS A 98 -35.29 18.26 -19.51
CA LYS A 98 -35.68 19.63 -19.21
C LYS A 98 -37.19 19.68 -19.35
N ASP A 99 -37.90 19.51 -18.25
CA ASP A 99 -39.36 19.66 -18.20
C ASP A 99 -39.72 21.08 -18.67
N PRO A 100 -40.36 21.27 -19.83
CA PRO A 100 -40.86 22.57 -20.24
C PRO A 100 -42.29 22.70 -19.73
N ILE A 101 -42.52 22.50 -18.44
CA ILE A 101 -43.82 22.75 -17.80
C ILE A 101 -43.56 23.33 -16.42
N GLY A 102 -42.99 24.52 -16.39
CA GLY A 102 -42.64 25.17 -15.13
C GLY A 102 -42.35 26.65 -15.26
N ASP A 103 -42.77 27.32 -16.34
CA ASP A 103 -42.73 28.77 -16.41
C ASP A 103 -44.14 29.32 -16.25
N SER A 104 -44.34 29.94 -15.08
CA SER A 104 -45.24 31.05 -14.83
C SER A 104 -46.59 31.00 -15.55
N LEU A 105 -47.63 30.61 -14.78
CA LEU A 105 -49.00 31.04 -15.00
C LEU A 105 -49.04 32.59 -15.00
N HIS A 106 -48.75 33.20 -16.15
CA HIS A 106 -49.21 34.53 -16.47
C HIS A 106 -50.51 34.37 -17.25
N GLU A 107 -51.56 34.86 -16.60
CA GLU A 107 -52.90 35.08 -17.13
C GLU A 107 -52.82 35.75 -18.51
N LYS A 108 -52.92 34.94 -19.57
CA LYS A 108 -53.46 35.41 -20.84
C LYS A 108 -54.29 34.28 -21.41
N MET A 109 -55.56 34.28 -21.04
CA MET A 109 -56.60 33.44 -21.64
C MET A 109 -56.47 33.53 -23.15
N PHE A 110 -56.07 32.43 -23.79
CA PHE A 110 -56.28 32.25 -25.23
C PHE A 110 -57.76 31.98 -25.42
N THR A 111 -58.53 33.02 -25.71
CA THR A 111 -59.87 32.88 -26.29
C THR A 111 -59.73 32.24 -27.66
N TRP A 112 -60.14 30.98 -27.78
CA TRP A 112 -60.25 30.30 -29.06
C TRP A 112 -61.42 30.92 -29.83
N GLU A 113 -61.12 31.81 -30.78
CA GLU A 113 -62.08 32.28 -31.77
C GLU A 113 -62.40 31.12 -32.73
N ALA A 114 -63.67 30.68 -32.72
CA ALA A 114 -64.19 29.70 -33.65
C ALA A 114 -64.43 30.37 -35.02
N GLY A 115 -63.35 30.56 -35.78
CA GLY A 115 -63.37 31.09 -37.14
C GLY A 115 -63.11 30.02 -38.20
N GLN A 116 -64.19 29.61 -38.87
CA GLN A 116 -64.37 28.98 -40.20
C GLN A 116 -63.27 28.15 -40.92
N PRO A 117 -63.70 27.15 -41.73
CA PRO A 117 -62.84 26.16 -42.33
C PRO A 117 -62.10 26.76 -43.54
N THR A 118 -60.77 26.71 -43.50
CA THR A 118 -59.93 26.85 -44.69
C THR A 118 -58.98 25.66 -44.73
N GLN A 119 -59.42 24.66 -45.49
CA GLN A 119 -58.65 23.83 -46.40
C GLN A 119 -57.15 24.13 -46.39
N GLU A 120 -56.32 23.16 -45.98
CA GLU A 120 -55.26 22.55 -46.81
C GLU A 120 -54.88 21.21 -46.17
N GLU A 121 -55.30 20.14 -46.84
CA GLU A 121 -55.15 18.74 -46.48
C GLU A 121 -53.77 18.28 -46.95
N CYS A 122 -52.87 18.00 -46.00
CA CYS A 122 -51.53 17.50 -46.30
C CYS A 122 -51.62 16.05 -46.81
N PRO A 123 -51.15 15.72 -48.03
CA PRO A 123 -51.35 14.40 -48.61
C PRO A 123 -50.47 13.34 -47.93
N LEU A 124 -51.13 12.36 -47.29
CA LEU A 124 -50.55 11.12 -46.81
C LEU A 124 -49.96 10.35 -48.00
N THR A 125 -48.63 10.19 -48.02
CA THR A 125 -47.96 9.35 -49.03
C THR A 125 -48.15 7.88 -48.67
N GLU A 126 -48.90 7.18 -49.53
CA GLU A 126 -49.15 5.75 -49.51
C GLU A 126 -47.82 4.98 -49.73
N LEU A 127 -47.34 4.25 -48.73
CA LEU A 127 -46.19 3.35 -48.88
C LEU A 127 -46.67 2.06 -49.55
N GLN A 128 -46.32 1.86 -50.82
CA GLN A 128 -46.54 0.61 -51.52
C GLN A 128 -45.69 -0.51 -50.91
N VAL A 129 -46.37 -1.56 -50.44
CA VAL A 129 -45.76 -2.84 -50.06
C VAL A 129 -45.35 -3.57 -51.34
N LEU A 130 -44.05 -3.48 -51.69
CA LEU A 130 -43.46 -4.27 -52.77
C LEU A 130 -43.31 -5.73 -52.31
N ARG A 131 -44.20 -6.57 -52.83
CA ARG A 131 -44.14 -8.03 -52.75
C ARG A 131 -42.97 -8.53 -53.60
N GLU A 132 -41.93 -9.06 -52.97
CA GLU A 132 -40.95 -9.93 -53.62
C GLU A 132 -41.35 -11.39 -53.41
N THR A 133 -41.41 -12.12 -54.52
CA THR A 133 -41.69 -13.57 -54.62
C THR A 133 -40.47 -14.41 -54.30
#